data_AF-A0A9P0L224-F1
#
_entry.id   AF-A0A9P0L224-F1
#
_cell.length_a   1.000
_cell.length_b   1.000
_cell.length_c   1.000
_cell.angle_alpha   90.00
_cell.angle_beta   90.00
_cell.angle_gamma   90.00
#
_symmetry.space_group_name_H-M   'P 1'
#
loop_
_entity.id
_entity.type
_entity.pdbx_description
1 polymer ?
#
loop_
_entity_poly.entity_id
_entity_poly.type
_entity_poly.pdbx_seq_one_letter_code
_entity_poly.pdbx_strand_id
1 'polypeptide(L)' 'MWDDYSKQPESALEWQNQYLRFMFELEDASGDGSIDIDEFTSGKNEVNYEQFVDLWQQFFTSENPEDPGNYIFGKTKF' A
#
# COMPACT_ATOMS: atom_id res chain seq x y z
N MET A 1 4.56 -11.24 -11.04
CA MET A 1 4.55 -9.80 -11.42
C MET A 1 4.77 -8.90 -10.21
N TRP A 2 3.91 -8.93 -9.19
CA TRP A 2 4.18 -8.31 -7.88
C TRP A 2 4.81 -9.30 -6.87
N ASP A 3 4.60 -10.60 -7.07
CA ASP A 3 5.28 -11.67 -6.35
C ASP A 3 6.81 -11.61 -6.54
N ASP A 4 7.27 -11.41 -7.78
CA ASP A 4 8.69 -11.18 -8.09
C ASP A 4 9.23 -9.87 -7.46
N TYR A 5 8.42 -8.80 -7.47
CA TYR A 5 8.73 -7.51 -6.82
C TYR A 5 8.93 -7.68 -5.31
N SER A 6 8.05 -8.43 -4.63
CA SER A 6 8.17 -8.69 -3.18
C SER A 6 9.39 -9.53 -2.81
N LYS A 7 9.85 -10.39 -3.73
CA LYS A 7 11.03 -11.25 -3.53
C LYS A 7 12.33 -10.54 -3.87
N GLN A 8 12.29 -9.57 -4.79
CA GLN A 8 13.44 -8.81 -5.27
C GLN A 8 13.04 -7.35 -5.52
N PRO A 9 13.01 -6.50 -4.47
CA PRO A 9 12.67 -5.09 -4.62
C PRO A 9 13.64 -4.33 -5.55
N GLU A 10 14.87 -4.85 -5.73
CA GLU A 10 15.86 -4.31 -6.67
C GLU A 10 15.57 -4.64 -8.15
N SER A 11 14.72 -5.64 -8.40
CA SER A 11 14.24 -6.01 -9.75
C SER A 11 12.88 -5.40 -10.08
N ALA A 12 12.37 -4.54 -9.20
CA ALA A 12 11.17 -3.77 -9.42
C ALA A 12 11.25 -3.00 -10.74
N LEU A 13 10.28 -3.23 -11.63
CA LEU A 13 10.22 -2.47 -12.86
C LEU A 13 9.88 -1.01 -12.54
N GLU A 14 10.43 -0.08 -13.30
CA GLU A 14 10.25 1.36 -13.05
C GLU A 14 8.76 1.76 -13.00
N TRP A 15 7.92 1.17 -13.85
CA TRP A 15 6.47 1.39 -13.84
C TRP A 15 5.78 0.90 -12.56
N GLN A 16 6.31 -0.15 -11.90
CA GLN A 16 5.76 -0.66 -10.64
C GLN A 16 6.04 0.34 -9.51
N ASN A 17 7.25 0.89 -9.48
CA ASN A 17 7.62 1.93 -8.52
C ASN A 17 6.82 3.22 -8.77
N GLN A 18 6.65 3.61 -10.03
CA GLN A 18 5.81 4.76 -10.37
C GLN A 18 4.35 4.56 -9.99
N TYR A 19 3.80 3.36 -10.23
CA TYR A 19 2.42 3.06 -9.86
C TYR A 19 2.24 3.03 -8.33
N LEU A 20 3.13 2.38 -7.60
CA LEU A 20 3.12 2.37 -6.13
C LEU A 20 3.15 3.79 -5.57
N ARG A 21 4.08 4.61 -6.08
CA ARG A 21 4.23 6.01 -5.65
C ARG A 21 3.00 6.84 -5.99
N PHE A 22 2.44 6.67 -7.18
CA PHE A 22 1.22 7.35 -7.58
C PHE A 22 0.04 7.01 -6.67
N MET A 23 -0.10 5.74 -6.28
CA MET A 23 -1.18 5.32 -5.37
C MET A 23 -0.97 5.84 -3.95
N PHE A 24 0.28 5.90 -3.48
CA PHE A 24 0.59 6.55 -2.19
C PHE A 24 0.25 8.04 -2.22
N GLU A 25 0.70 8.78 -3.24
CA GLU A 25 0.42 10.21 -3.42
C GLU A 25 -1.07 10.51 -3.63
N LEU A 26 -1.86 9.53 -4.09
CA LEU A 26 -3.31 9.66 -4.24
C LEU A 26 -4.03 9.55 -2.89
N GLU A 27 -3.51 8.74 -1.97
CA GLU A 27 -4.06 8.55 -0.62
C GLU A 27 -3.53 9.61 0.37
N ASP A 28 -2.27 10.05 0.22
CA ASP A 28 -1.67 11.19 0.95
C ASP A 28 -2.17 12.52 0.36
N ALA A 29 -3.43 12.84 0.63
CA ALA A 29 -4.08 14.05 0.14
C ALA A 29 -3.49 15.33 0.75
N SER A 30 -2.92 15.23 1.95
CA SER A 30 -2.24 16.31 2.66
C SER A 30 -0.85 16.61 2.08
N GLY A 31 -0.20 15.62 1.46
CA GLY A 31 1.14 15.69 0.90
C GLY A 31 2.23 15.75 1.98
N ASP A 32 1.97 15.20 3.17
CA ASP A 32 2.87 15.27 4.32
C ASP A 32 3.85 14.08 4.38
N GLY A 33 3.72 13.13 3.45
CA GLY A 33 4.55 11.93 3.37
C GLY A 33 4.07 10.79 4.27
N SER A 34 2.87 10.92 4.84
CA SER A 34 2.16 9.90 5.59
C SER A 34 0.68 9.89 5.20
N ILE A 35 0.06 8.72 5.30
CA ILE A 35 -1.38 8.59 5.16
C ILE A 35 -1.96 8.48 6.58
N ASP A 36 -2.61 9.53 7.04
CA ASP A 36 -3.15 9.65 8.40
C ASP A 36 -4.53 8.96 8.56
N ILE A 37 -5.11 9.04 9.76
CA ILE A 37 -6.40 8.38 10.05
C ILE A 37 -7.62 9.09 9.43
N ASP A 38 -7.49 10.39 9.16
CA ASP A 38 -8.50 11.19 8.46
C ASP A 38 -8.46 10.87 6.95
N GLU A 39 -7.28 10.50 6.43
CA GLU A 39 -7.06 10.00 5.06
C GLU A 39 -7.42 8.51 4.92
N PHE A 40 -7.08 7.68 5.92
CA PHE A 40 -7.29 6.24 5.95
C PHE A 40 -8.30 5.88 7.02
N THR A 41 -9.60 5.93 6.68
CA THR A 41 -10.70 5.62 7.62
C THR A 41 -10.78 4.13 8.02
N SER A 42 -9.73 3.57 8.64
CA SER A 42 -9.77 2.33 9.45
C SER A 42 -8.42 2.03 10.15
N GLY A 43 -8.15 2.64 11.31
CA GLY A 43 -7.58 1.90 12.46
C GLY A 43 -6.06 1.87 12.70
N LYS A 44 -5.23 2.69 12.04
CA LYS A 44 -3.87 3.04 12.51
C LYS A 44 -3.71 4.57 12.48
N ASN A 45 -2.89 5.11 13.39
CA ASN A 45 -2.75 6.56 13.56
C ASN A 45 -2.06 7.26 12.37
N GLU A 46 -1.24 6.53 11.60
CA GLU A 46 -0.52 7.00 10.41
C GLU A 46 0.11 5.79 9.69
N VAL A 47 0.25 5.88 8.37
CA VAL A 47 0.96 4.91 7.52
C VAL A 47 1.96 5.67 6.65
N ASN A 48 3.26 5.48 6.88
CA ASN A 48 4.29 6.09 6.05
C ASN A 48 4.56 5.27 4.76
N TYR A 49 5.35 5.83 3.84
CA TYR A 49 5.65 5.19 2.56
C TYR A 49 6.23 3.77 2.68
N GLU A 50 7.13 3.51 3.63
CA GLU A 50 7.72 2.17 3.83
C GLU A 50 6.66 1.16 4.27
N GLN A 51 5.79 1.56 5.20
CA GLN A 51 4.68 0.73 5.65
C GLN A 51 3.65 0.50 4.54
N PHE A 52 3.42 1.50 3.69
CA PHE A 52 2.56 1.35 2.52
C PHE A 52 3.14 0.34 1.52
N VAL A 53 4.46 0.33 1.30
CA VAL A 53 5.12 -0.68 0.46
C VAL A 53 4.88 -2.09 1.01
N ASP A 54 5.01 -2.29 2.32
CA ASP A 54 4.78 -3.60 2.95
C ASP A 54 3.31 -4.05 2.80
N LEU A 55 2.36 -3.16 3.04
CA LEU A 55 0.93 -3.43 2.86
C LEU A 55 0.60 -3.73 1.40
N TRP A 56 1.24 -3.01 0.47
CA TRP A 56 1.08 -3.19 -0.97
C TRP A 56 1.60 -4.55 -1.42
N GLN A 57 2.78 -4.97 -0.91
CA GLN A 57 3.30 -6.31 -1.16
C GLN A 57 2.36 -7.37 -0.59
N GLN A 58 1.85 -7.17 0.63
CA GLN A 58 0.92 -8.09 1.27
C GLN A 58 -0.40 -8.20 0.49
N PHE A 59 -0.91 -7.11 -0.09
CA PHE A 59 -2.10 -7.12 -0.95
C PHE A 59 -1.96 -8.06 -2.17
N PHE A 60 -0.76 -8.14 -2.76
CA PHE A 60 -0.53 -8.98 -3.95
C PHE A 60 -0.06 -10.40 -3.65
N THR A 61 0.46 -10.67 -2.47
CA THR A 61 1.09 -11.96 -2.11
C THR A 61 0.30 -12.73 -1.06
N SER A 62 -0.51 -12.07 -0.25
CA SER A 62 -1.27 -12.74 0.80
C SER A 62 -2.50 -13.43 0.22
N GLU A 63 -2.65 -14.71 0.60
CA GLU A 63 -3.86 -15.49 0.37
C GLU A 63 -4.82 -15.42 1.58
N ASN A 64 -4.40 -14.80 2.69
CA ASN A 64 -5.20 -14.68 3.90
C ASN A 64 -6.10 -13.44 3.84
N PRO A 65 -7.44 -13.57 3.79
CA PRO A 65 -8.37 -12.44 3.68
C PRO A 65 -8.31 -11.45 4.86
N GLU A 66 -7.79 -11.88 6.01
CA GLU A 66 -7.73 -11.08 7.24
C GLU A 66 -6.49 -10.18 7.32
N ASP A 67 -5.54 -10.33 6.39
CA ASP A 67 -4.31 -9.55 6.41
C ASP A 67 -4.55 -8.05 6.12
N PRO A 68 -3.84 -7.13 6.81
CA PRO A 68 -4.09 -5.71 6.72
C PRO A 68 -3.85 -5.14 5.30
N GLY A 69 -2.92 -5.72 4.54
CA GLY A 69 -2.70 -5.35 3.13
C GLY A 69 -3.96 -5.47 2.25
N ASN A 70 -4.88 -6.39 2.54
CA ASN A 70 -6.12 -6.53 1.77
C ASN A 70 -7.09 -5.36 1.92
N TYR A 71 -6.87 -4.53 2.93
CA TYR A 71 -7.67 -3.34 3.22
C TYR A 71 -6.94 -2.06 2.77
N ILE A 72 -5.88 -2.17 1.96
CA ILE A 72 -5.07 -1.02 1.51
C ILE A 72 -5.87 0.03 0.71
N PHE A 73 -7.06 -0.34 0.18
CA PHE A 73 -7.97 0.56 -0.55
C PHE A 73 -9.30 0.81 0.17
N GLY A 74 -9.35 0.61 1.49
CA GLY A 74 -10.59 0.70 2.27
C GLY A 74 -11.52 -0.51 2.12
N LYS A 75 -12.70 -0.45 2.77
CA LYS A 75 -13.60 -1.61 2.92
C LYS A 75 -14.17 -2.10 1.57
N THR A 76 -14.07 -3.41 1.34
CA THR A 76 -14.54 -4.13 0.15
C THR A 76 -15.93 -4.77 0.28
N LYS A 77 -16.70 -4.46 1.33
CA LYS A 77 -18.11 -4.88 1.42
C LYS A 77 -19.01 -3.86 0.72
N PHE A 78 -19.43 -4.20 -0.49
CA PHE A 78 -20.62 -3.62 -1.15
C PHE A 78 -21.89 -4.14 -0.49
#